data_AF-A0A6J8DAG3-F1
#
_entry.id   AF-A0A6J8DAG3-F1
#
_cell.length_a   1.000
_cell.length_b   1.000
_cell.length_c   1.000
_cell.angle_alpha   90.00
_cell.angle_beta   90.00
_cell.angle_gamma   90.00
#
_symmetry.space_group_name_H-M   'P 1'
#
loop_
_entity.id
_entity.type
_entity.pdbx_description
1 polymer ?
#
loop_
_entity_poly.entity_id
_entity_poly.type
_entity_poly.pdbx_seq_one_letter_code
_entity_poly.pdbx_strand_id
1 'polypeptide(L)'
;MNEEPSTADRIQLHIPTELQDEIDVIAKKHQREAATSADLDDNQKRWLVVGICLHSVISPALRKYVDSVLTVLLNELTHKNNIDTQIYQTHLRTYPPNGAFLNYDAVNNNKPNFGKNNSKYDYTIKIAVDLSKLFLQTHMAHYTGFDETCDSSALLGLILNIVKFDLIVQSDADDIRRHIRNPWAHCNFAEWDAMKYSSSFQLMKKLVTDLKLILNEETIIIEEMEKWEINGQRFLSGTIHGLQLGNELRQQTHVLAVYAKLVATEADDNCMRVKNELDKFEINILEKIVQLDKNMKTGFLEIDKVSKTVVHLLKTFVNYFTGTIVSEVQHPMKKKCVYQSENRYVDMHRSFTT
;
A
#
# COMPACT_ATOMS: atom_id res chain seq x y z
N MET A 1 -22.26 8.01 -71.35
CA MET A 1 -21.73 6.90 -70.53
C MET A 1 -21.57 7.44 -69.13
N ASN A 2 -22.55 7.18 -68.26
CA ASN A 2 -22.51 7.48 -66.83
C ASN A 2 -22.78 6.15 -66.12
N GLU A 3 -21.79 5.62 -65.42
CA GLU A 3 -21.96 4.50 -64.49
C GLU A 3 -21.99 5.09 -63.07
N GLU A 4 -23.11 4.89 -62.36
CA GLU A 4 -23.22 5.06 -60.92
C GLU A 4 -22.77 3.78 -60.21
N PRO A 5 -22.08 3.85 -59.05
CA PRO A 5 -21.72 2.66 -58.29
C PRO A 5 -22.84 2.21 -57.35
N SER A 6 -23.24 0.96 -57.58
CA SER A 6 -23.89 -0.02 -56.72
C SER A 6 -23.88 0.25 -55.20
N THR A 7 -25.10 0.34 -54.63
CA THR A 7 -25.38 0.24 -53.20
C THR A 7 -25.07 -1.16 -52.68
N ALA A 8 -24.07 -1.26 -51.78
CA ALA A 8 -23.77 -2.49 -51.05
C ALA A 8 -24.87 -2.81 -50.02
N ASP A 9 -25.39 -4.03 -50.12
CA ASP A 9 -26.35 -4.64 -49.19
C ASP A 9 -25.87 -4.58 -47.73
N ARG A 10 -26.65 -3.90 -46.88
CA ARG A 10 -26.54 -4.02 -45.41
C ARG A 10 -27.21 -5.31 -44.97
N ILE A 11 -26.42 -6.26 -44.48
CA ILE A 11 -26.90 -7.46 -43.79
C ILE A 11 -27.71 -7.02 -42.56
N GLN A 12 -29.04 -7.16 -42.62
CA GLN A 12 -29.89 -7.07 -41.43
C GLN A 12 -29.72 -8.37 -40.64
N LEU A 13 -28.97 -8.31 -39.54
CA LEU A 13 -28.90 -9.39 -38.56
C LEU A 13 -30.24 -9.46 -37.82
N HIS A 14 -31.04 -10.49 -38.13
CA HIS A 14 -32.30 -10.76 -37.47
C HIS A 14 -32.01 -11.38 -36.09
N ILE A 15 -32.37 -10.66 -35.02
CA ILE A 15 -32.22 -11.14 -33.64
C ILE A 15 -33.32 -12.19 -33.40
N PRO A 16 -32.97 -13.40 -32.93
CA PRO A 16 -33.95 -14.43 -32.56
C PRO A 16 -34.95 -13.92 -31.53
N THR A 17 -36.23 -14.24 -31.73
CA THR A 17 -37.34 -13.76 -30.89
C THR A 17 -37.16 -14.11 -29.41
N GLU A 18 -36.54 -15.24 -29.09
CA GLU A 18 -36.27 -15.62 -27.69
C GLU A 18 -35.29 -14.67 -26.99
N LEU A 19 -34.31 -14.12 -27.72
CA LEU A 19 -33.39 -13.11 -27.20
C LEU A 19 -34.07 -11.74 -27.07
N GLN A 20 -35.02 -11.42 -27.95
CA GLN A 20 -35.81 -10.20 -27.83
C GLN A 20 -36.73 -10.24 -26.60
N ASP A 21 -37.32 -11.39 -26.30
CA ASP A 21 -38.14 -11.58 -25.11
C ASP A 21 -37.32 -11.52 -23.81
N GLU A 22 -36.10 -12.07 -23.80
CA GLU A 22 -35.18 -11.91 -22.66
C GLU A 22 -34.73 -10.45 -22.47
N ILE A 23 -34.46 -9.73 -23.56
CA ILE A 23 -34.15 -8.29 -23.53
C ILE A 23 -35.33 -7.50 -22.96
N ASP A 24 -36.56 -7.82 -23.38
CA ASP A 24 -37.78 -7.12 -22.94
C ASP A 24 -38.13 -7.45 -21.47
N VAL A 25 -37.85 -8.68 -21.01
CA VAL A 25 -37.98 -9.08 -19.60
C VAL A 25 -36.94 -8.39 -18.73
N ILE A 26 -35.70 -8.26 -19.19
CA ILE A 26 -34.64 -7.52 -18.48
C ILE A 26 -34.97 -6.03 -18.43
N ALA A 27 -35.50 -5.46 -19.52
CA ALA A 27 -35.94 -4.06 -19.60
C ALA A 27 -37.14 -3.78 -18.68
N LYS A 28 -38.11 -4.70 -18.58
CA LYS A 28 -39.23 -4.60 -17.64
C LYS A 28 -38.81 -4.80 -16.19
N LYS A 29 -37.91 -5.74 -15.89
CA LYS A 29 -37.41 -6.00 -14.53
C LYS A 29 -36.57 -4.83 -13.99
N HIS A 30 -36.03 -3.99 -14.88
CA HIS A 30 -35.29 -2.76 -14.56
C HIS A 30 -36.07 -1.47 -14.90
N GLN A 31 -37.39 -1.52 -15.05
CA GLN A 31 -38.20 -0.31 -14.87
C GLN A 31 -38.07 0.10 -13.40
N ARG A 32 -36.99 0.84 -13.10
CA ARG A 32 -36.86 1.63 -11.90
C ARG A 32 -38.12 2.48 -11.82
N GLU A 33 -38.88 2.32 -10.74
CA GLU A 33 -39.69 3.41 -10.23
C GLU A 33 -38.81 4.65 -10.27
N ALA A 34 -39.35 5.73 -10.85
CA ALA A 34 -38.67 7.00 -11.01
C ALA A 34 -38.42 7.66 -9.63
N ALA A 35 -37.54 7.05 -8.84
CA ALA A 35 -36.69 7.78 -7.93
C ALA A 35 -35.83 8.65 -8.83
N THR A 36 -35.98 9.97 -8.73
CA THR A 36 -35.10 10.97 -9.32
C THR A 36 -33.66 10.55 -9.07
N SER A 37 -33.04 9.91 -10.07
CA SER A 37 -31.62 9.60 -10.07
C SER A 37 -30.92 10.93 -9.88
N ALA A 38 -30.24 11.12 -8.75
CA ALA A 38 -29.39 12.27 -8.54
C ALA A 38 -28.47 12.36 -9.76
N ASP A 39 -28.68 13.36 -10.61
CA ASP A 39 -27.75 13.67 -11.68
C ASP A 39 -26.41 13.97 -11.00
N LEU A 40 -25.32 13.35 -11.49
CA LEU A 40 -24.00 13.63 -10.96
C LEU A 40 -23.74 15.13 -11.11
N ASP A 41 -23.18 15.78 -10.08
CA ASP A 41 -22.75 17.15 -10.27
C ASP A 41 -21.59 17.22 -11.28
N ASP A 42 -21.33 18.41 -11.81
CA ASP A 42 -20.30 18.60 -12.82
C ASP A 42 -18.91 18.14 -12.37
N ASN A 43 -18.57 18.31 -11.09
CA ASN A 43 -17.27 17.90 -10.58
C ASN A 43 -17.15 16.38 -10.47
N GLN A 44 -18.21 15.70 -10.05
CA GLN A 44 -18.31 14.24 -10.07
C GLN A 44 -18.20 13.70 -11.49
N LYS A 45 -18.86 14.35 -12.47
CA LYS A 45 -18.74 13.99 -13.89
C LYS A 45 -17.31 14.14 -14.40
N ARG A 46 -16.64 15.25 -14.07
CA ARG A 46 -15.23 15.50 -14.43
C ARG A 46 -14.29 14.45 -13.83
N TRP A 47 -14.43 14.17 -12.53
CA TRP A 47 -13.67 13.11 -11.85
C TRP A 47 -13.85 11.76 -12.55
N LEU A 48 -15.09 11.42 -12.90
CA LEU A 48 -15.42 10.15 -13.54
C LEU A 48 -14.82 10.04 -14.95
N VAL A 49 -14.97 11.08 -15.78
CA VAL A 49 -14.41 11.12 -17.13
C VAL A 49 -12.89 11.02 -17.12
N VAL A 50 -12.21 11.73 -16.22
CA VAL A 50 -10.74 11.63 -16.10
C VAL A 50 -10.32 10.23 -15.68
N GLY A 51 -11.03 9.59 -14.74
CA GLY A 51 -10.80 8.20 -14.37
C GLY A 51 -10.95 7.23 -15.54
N ILE A 52 -12.03 7.38 -16.32
CA ILE A 52 -12.26 6.59 -17.53
C ILE A 52 -11.08 6.74 -18.51
N CYS A 53 -10.62 7.96 -18.79
CA CYS A 53 -9.48 8.16 -19.69
C CYS A 53 -8.20 7.52 -19.14
N LEU A 54 -7.91 7.71 -17.85
CA LEU A 54 -6.73 7.13 -17.22
C LEU A 54 -6.72 5.59 -17.34
N HIS A 55 -7.85 4.94 -17.08
CA HIS A 55 -7.92 3.49 -16.96
C HIS A 55 -8.28 2.77 -18.26
N SER A 56 -9.18 3.32 -19.06
CA SER A 56 -9.70 2.66 -20.27
C SER A 56 -9.00 3.12 -21.55
N VAL A 57 -8.42 4.33 -21.57
CA VAL A 57 -7.76 4.87 -22.77
C VAL A 57 -6.24 4.78 -22.64
N ILE A 58 -5.66 5.28 -21.54
CA ILE A 58 -4.20 5.42 -21.39
C ILE A 58 -3.53 4.17 -20.86
N SER A 59 -4.09 3.54 -19.82
CA SER A 59 -3.49 2.35 -19.21
C SER A 59 -3.20 1.21 -20.21
N PRO A 60 -4.06 0.91 -21.20
CA PRO A 60 -3.73 -0.07 -22.24
C PRO A 60 -2.46 0.26 -23.04
N ALA A 61 -2.25 1.53 -23.38
CA ALA A 61 -1.04 1.97 -24.08
C ALA A 61 0.20 1.86 -23.18
N LEU A 62 0.07 2.25 -21.91
CA LEU A 62 1.14 2.12 -20.92
C LEU A 62 1.52 0.65 -20.68
N ARG A 63 0.57 -0.28 -20.65
CA ARG A 63 0.86 -1.72 -20.53
C ARG A 63 1.76 -2.23 -21.64
N LYS A 64 1.39 -1.94 -22.90
CA LYS A 64 2.19 -2.32 -24.07
C LYS A 64 3.60 -1.72 -24.00
N TYR A 65 3.69 -0.44 -23.67
CA TYR A 65 4.95 0.27 -23.55
C TYR A 65 5.83 -0.33 -22.45
N VAL A 66 5.28 -0.52 -21.25
CA VAL A 66 5.97 -1.09 -20.08
C VAL A 66 6.45 -2.52 -20.36
N ASP A 67 5.59 -3.37 -20.96
CA ASP A 67 5.94 -4.75 -21.32
C ASP A 67 7.13 -4.80 -22.29
N SER A 68 7.14 -3.92 -23.30
CA SER A 68 8.24 -3.85 -24.26
C SER A 68 9.59 -3.52 -23.61
N VAL A 69 9.60 -2.54 -22.69
CA VAL A 69 10.82 -2.12 -21.98
C VAL A 69 11.29 -3.19 -21.00
N LEU A 70 10.36 -3.80 -20.27
CA LEU A 70 10.66 -4.85 -19.31
C LEU A 70 11.15 -6.13 -19.95
N THR A 71 10.64 -6.49 -21.13
CA THR A 71 11.13 -7.64 -21.89
C THR A 71 12.59 -7.45 -22.26
N VAL A 72 12.99 -6.25 -22.70
CA VAL A 72 14.39 -5.92 -22.97
C VAL A 72 15.22 -5.96 -21.68
N LEU A 73 14.72 -5.37 -20.59
CA LEU A 73 15.42 -5.38 -19.30
C LEU A 73 15.61 -6.80 -18.75
N LEU A 74 14.62 -7.67 -18.89
CA LEU A 74 14.71 -9.06 -18.48
C LEU A 74 15.84 -9.77 -19.20
N ASN A 75 15.90 -9.66 -20.53
CA ASN A 75 16.98 -10.27 -21.32
C ASN A 75 18.36 -9.76 -20.86
N GLU A 76 18.50 -8.46 -20.61
CA GLU A 76 19.75 -7.88 -20.10
C GLU A 76 20.15 -8.45 -18.72
N LEU A 77 19.21 -8.56 -17.79
CA LEU A 77 19.44 -9.09 -16.45
C LEU A 77 19.66 -10.61 -16.45
N THR A 78 19.03 -11.34 -17.36
CA THR A 78 19.31 -12.75 -17.60
C THR A 78 20.77 -12.92 -18.03
N HIS A 79 21.23 -12.16 -19.03
CA HIS A 79 22.60 -12.29 -19.51
C HIS A 79 23.67 -11.79 -18.51
N LYS A 80 23.40 -10.71 -17.78
CA LYS A 80 24.40 -10.09 -16.89
C LYS A 80 24.38 -10.66 -15.47
N ASN A 81 23.22 -11.06 -14.98
CA ASN A 81 22.99 -11.41 -13.59
C ASN A 81 22.42 -12.81 -13.40
N ASN A 82 22.14 -13.54 -14.48
CA ASN A 82 21.52 -14.87 -14.46
C ASN A 82 20.22 -14.87 -13.63
N ILE A 83 19.41 -13.81 -13.75
CA ILE A 83 18.22 -13.58 -12.91
C ILE A 83 17.18 -14.70 -12.98
N ASP A 84 17.21 -15.47 -14.05
CA ASP A 84 16.38 -16.65 -14.32
C ASP A 84 16.81 -17.92 -13.57
N THR A 85 18.02 -17.94 -12.98
CA THR A 85 18.59 -19.10 -12.28
C THR A 85 19.12 -18.77 -10.88
N GLN A 86 18.82 -17.57 -10.36
CA GLN A 86 19.28 -17.12 -9.06
C GLN A 86 18.73 -17.96 -7.90
N ILE A 87 19.55 -18.07 -6.84
CA ILE A 87 19.21 -18.72 -5.57
C ILE A 87 19.41 -17.75 -4.41
N TYR A 88 18.99 -18.14 -3.20
CA TYR A 88 19.06 -17.27 -2.01
C TYR A 88 20.44 -16.63 -1.78
N GLN A 89 21.54 -17.35 -1.99
CA GLN A 89 22.88 -16.80 -1.75
C GLN A 89 23.33 -15.80 -2.83
N THR A 90 22.85 -15.94 -4.07
CA THR A 90 23.39 -15.22 -5.24
C THR A 90 22.39 -14.27 -5.90
N HIS A 91 21.17 -14.18 -5.39
CA HIS A 91 20.15 -13.31 -5.97
C HIS A 91 20.53 -11.83 -5.93
N LEU A 92 20.03 -11.10 -6.91
CA LEU A 92 20.24 -9.67 -7.03
C LEU A 92 19.39 -8.94 -5.98
N ARG A 93 19.98 -8.50 -4.88
CA ARG A 93 19.23 -7.82 -3.81
C ARG A 93 18.74 -6.43 -4.19
N THR A 94 19.51 -5.76 -5.06
CA THR A 94 19.29 -4.37 -5.44
C THR A 94 19.46 -4.20 -6.95
N TYR A 95 18.65 -3.34 -7.55
CA TYR A 95 18.79 -2.93 -8.94
C TYR A 95 20.06 -2.06 -9.12
N PRO A 96 21.10 -2.54 -9.83
CA PRO A 96 22.40 -1.86 -9.85
C PRO A 96 22.39 -0.39 -10.28
N PRO A 97 21.57 0.05 -11.27
CA PRO A 97 21.60 1.44 -11.73
C PRO A 97 21.26 2.49 -10.67
N ASN A 98 20.37 2.20 -9.72
CA ASN A 98 19.93 3.17 -8.70
C ASN A 98 19.96 2.62 -7.26
N GLY A 99 20.40 1.37 -7.07
CA GLY A 99 20.47 0.72 -5.77
C GLY A 99 19.11 0.37 -5.16
N ALA A 100 18.00 0.47 -5.89
CA ALA A 100 16.67 0.18 -5.37
C ALA A 100 16.56 -1.30 -4.94
N PHE A 101 15.99 -1.57 -3.77
CA PHE A 101 15.77 -2.94 -3.31
C PHE A 101 14.76 -3.68 -4.19
N LEU A 102 15.08 -4.92 -4.56
CA LEU A 102 14.20 -5.77 -5.34
C LEU A 102 13.27 -6.58 -4.43
N ASN A 103 11.97 -6.48 -4.68
CA ASN A 103 10.92 -7.03 -3.84
C ASN A 103 10.61 -8.50 -4.17
N TYR A 104 11.47 -9.42 -3.74
CA TYR A 104 11.24 -10.87 -3.95
C TYR A 104 10.05 -11.43 -3.16
N ASP A 105 9.49 -10.70 -2.19
CA ASP A 105 8.26 -11.10 -1.49
C ASP A 105 7.07 -11.16 -2.48
N ALA A 106 7.08 -10.32 -3.53
CA ALA A 106 5.97 -10.12 -4.45
C ALA A 106 5.91 -11.10 -5.63
N VAL A 107 6.93 -11.94 -5.80
CA VAL A 107 7.03 -12.89 -6.94
C VAL A 107 6.92 -14.33 -6.47
N ASN A 108 6.63 -15.25 -7.39
CA ASN A 108 6.65 -16.71 -7.19
C ASN A 108 5.85 -17.22 -5.97
N ASN A 109 4.84 -16.46 -5.53
CA ASN A 109 4.10 -16.71 -4.29
C ASN A 109 4.99 -16.88 -3.04
N ASN A 110 6.14 -16.21 -3.02
CA ASN A 110 7.13 -16.31 -1.95
C ASN A 110 6.56 -15.93 -0.59
N LYS A 111 5.95 -14.73 -0.49
CA LYS A 111 5.41 -14.24 0.78
C LYS A 111 4.27 -15.11 1.32
N PRO A 112 3.24 -15.50 0.54
CA PRO A 112 2.22 -16.43 1.00
C PRO A 112 2.75 -17.79 1.44
N ASN A 113 3.70 -18.38 0.69
CA ASN A 113 4.17 -19.75 0.94
C ASN A 113 5.18 -19.85 2.10
N PHE A 114 6.05 -18.84 2.25
CA PHE A 114 7.20 -18.93 3.15
C PHE A 114 7.27 -17.80 4.19
N GLY A 115 6.34 -16.85 4.16
CA GLY A 115 6.24 -15.80 5.18
C GLY A 115 7.51 -14.96 5.25
N LYS A 116 8.20 -14.96 6.41
CA LYS A 116 9.48 -14.25 6.62
C LYS A 116 10.71 -15.11 6.34
N ASN A 117 10.52 -16.36 5.88
CA ASN A 117 11.62 -17.29 5.67
C ASN A 117 12.24 -17.13 4.27
N ASN A 118 12.94 -16.01 4.09
CA ASN A 118 13.47 -15.60 2.78
C ASN A 118 14.46 -16.62 2.18
N SER A 119 15.08 -17.48 2.99
CA SER A 119 15.99 -18.52 2.46
C SER A 119 15.28 -19.61 1.65
N LYS A 120 13.95 -19.73 1.77
CA LYS A 120 13.12 -20.69 1.03
C LYS A 120 12.44 -20.11 -0.21
N TYR A 121 12.61 -18.81 -0.46
CA TYR A 121 12.00 -18.16 -1.61
C TYR A 121 12.57 -18.70 -2.93
N ASP A 122 11.73 -18.72 -3.96
CA ASP A 122 12.15 -18.88 -5.34
C ASP A 122 12.58 -17.52 -5.89
N TYR A 123 13.88 -17.41 -6.18
CA TYR A 123 14.53 -16.19 -6.68
C TYR A 123 14.64 -16.16 -8.21
N THR A 124 14.08 -17.15 -8.90
CA THR A 124 14.13 -17.20 -10.37
C THR A 124 13.10 -16.27 -10.99
N ILE A 125 13.52 -15.47 -11.97
CA ILE A 125 12.65 -14.55 -12.70
C ILE A 125 12.72 -14.89 -14.18
N LYS A 126 11.62 -15.42 -14.71
CA LYS A 126 11.59 -16.00 -16.07
C LYS A 126 10.76 -15.19 -17.06
N ILE A 127 9.88 -14.34 -16.57
CA ILE A 127 8.94 -13.55 -17.39
C ILE A 127 8.92 -12.10 -16.94
N ALA A 128 8.57 -11.21 -17.87
CA ALA A 128 8.56 -9.75 -17.65
C ALA A 128 7.58 -9.34 -16.53
N VAL A 129 6.46 -10.06 -16.40
CA VAL A 129 5.47 -9.83 -15.33
C VAL A 129 6.10 -10.04 -13.96
N ASP A 130 6.85 -11.11 -13.73
CA ASP A 130 7.50 -11.33 -12.42
C ASP A 130 8.63 -10.35 -12.19
N LEU A 131 9.41 -10.00 -13.23
CA LEU A 131 10.43 -8.97 -13.14
C LEU A 131 9.83 -7.64 -12.66
N SER A 132 8.69 -7.25 -13.22
CA SER A 132 8.04 -5.98 -12.89
C SER A 132 7.64 -5.88 -11.41
N LYS A 133 7.13 -6.98 -10.83
CA LYS A 133 6.73 -7.03 -9.42
C LYS A 133 7.88 -6.77 -8.46
N LEU A 134 9.13 -7.04 -8.87
CA LEU A 134 10.32 -6.73 -8.06
C LEU A 134 10.51 -5.22 -7.83
N PHE A 135 10.00 -4.36 -8.72
CA PHE A 135 10.13 -2.91 -8.65
C PHE A 135 8.96 -2.21 -7.97
N LEU A 136 8.01 -2.98 -7.45
CA LEU A 136 6.78 -2.47 -6.86
C LEU A 136 6.67 -2.84 -5.38
N GLN A 137 5.88 -2.05 -4.66
CA GLN A 137 5.47 -2.45 -3.32
C GLN A 137 4.51 -3.63 -3.42
N THR A 138 4.52 -4.52 -2.40
CA THR A 138 3.74 -5.77 -2.44
C THR A 138 2.26 -5.56 -2.74
N HIS A 139 1.65 -4.48 -2.24
CA HIS A 139 0.23 -4.17 -2.47
C HIS A 139 -0.08 -3.75 -3.92
N MET A 140 0.91 -3.32 -4.70
CA MET A 140 0.74 -2.95 -6.11
C MET A 140 1.03 -4.12 -7.06
N ALA A 141 1.59 -5.22 -6.54
CA ALA A 141 2.16 -6.32 -7.32
C ALA A 141 1.21 -7.52 -7.50
N HIS A 142 -0.10 -7.33 -7.30
CA HIS A 142 -1.10 -8.40 -7.32
C HIS A 142 -1.60 -8.80 -8.72
N TYR A 143 -1.16 -8.12 -9.78
CA TYR A 143 -1.59 -8.42 -11.14
C TYR A 143 -1.01 -9.72 -11.69
N THR A 144 -1.73 -10.33 -12.63
CA THR A 144 -1.37 -11.62 -13.26
C THR A 144 -0.71 -11.45 -14.62
N GLY A 145 -0.88 -10.29 -15.25
CA GLY A 145 -0.29 -9.96 -16.55
C GLY A 145 -0.30 -8.46 -16.80
N PHE A 146 0.28 -8.01 -17.92
CA PHE A 146 0.12 -6.64 -18.41
C PHE A 146 -1.23 -6.48 -19.12
N ASP A 147 -2.30 -6.82 -18.40
CA ASP A 147 -3.69 -6.79 -18.82
C ASP A 147 -4.49 -5.91 -17.86
N GLU A 148 -5.82 -6.03 -17.83
CA GLU A 148 -6.70 -5.24 -16.97
C GLU A 148 -6.44 -5.43 -15.47
N THR A 149 -5.70 -6.46 -15.07
CA THR A 149 -5.28 -6.64 -13.67
C THR A 149 -4.13 -5.71 -13.26
N CYS A 150 -3.34 -5.23 -14.23
CA CYS A 150 -2.25 -4.27 -14.00
C CYS A 150 -2.79 -2.84 -14.12
N ASP A 151 -3.06 -2.24 -12.96
CA ASP A 151 -3.67 -0.92 -12.87
C ASP A 151 -2.69 0.23 -13.16
N SER A 152 -3.23 1.45 -13.28
CA SER A 152 -2.41 2.65 -13.51
C SER A 152 -1.38 2.89 -12.40
N SER A 153 -1.66 2.43 -11.19
CA SER A 153 -0.81 2.63 -10.01
C SER A 153 0.49 1.84 -10.17
N ALA A 154 0.37 0.56 -10.54
CA ALA A 154 1.48 -0.31 -10.85
C ALA A 154 2.26 0.21 -12.06
N LEU A 155 1.56 0.58 -13.16
CA LEU A 155 2.20 1.07 -14.38
C LEU A 155 3.05 2.32 -14.13
N LEU A 156 2.50 3.33 -13.45
CA LEU A 156 3.22 4.56 -13.12
C LEU A 156 4.37 4.26 -12.15
N GLY A 157 4.17 3.35 -11.18
CA GLY A 157 5.23 2.93 -10.26
C GLY A 157 6.42 2.26 -10.99
N LEU A 158 6.15 1.41 -11.97
CA LEU A 158 7.18 0.77 -12.78
C LEU A 158 8.00 1.79 -13.56
N ILE A 159 7.32 2.73 -14.23
CA ILE A 159 7.98 3.78 -15.01
C ILE A 159 8.94 4.57 -14.10
N LEU A 160 8.51 4.94 -12.90
CA LEU A 160 9.29 5.75 -11.96
C LEU A 160 10.45 5.00 -11.29
N ASN A 161 10.33 3.69 -11.09
CA ASN A 161 11.33 2.92 -10.34
C ASN A 161 12.41 2.28 -11.22
N ILE A 162 12.20 2.23 -12.54
CA ILE A 162 13.08 1.55 -13.50
C ILE A 162 13.80 2.59 -14.38
N VAL A 163 15.12 2.69 -14.21
CA VAL A 163 16.00 3.63 -14.94
C VAL A 163 16.00 3.43 -16.47
N LYS A 164 15.51 2.27 -16.96
CA LYS A 164 15.44 1.96 -18.40
C LYS A 164 14.45 2.86 -19.16
N PHE A 165 13.47 3.45 -18.48
CA PHE A 165 12.51 4.37 -19.10
C PHE A 165 13.13 5.74 -19.38
N ASP A 166 12.67 6.42 -20.44
CA ASP A 166 13.12 7.78 -20.79
C ASP A 166 12.83 8.75 -19.62
N LEU A 167 13.78 9.64 -19.31
CA LEU A 167 13.63 10.61 -18.21
C LEU A 167 12.43 11.53 -18.40
N ILE A 168 12.09 11.87 -19.66
CA ILE A 168 10.90 12.68 -19.95
C ILE A 168 9.63 11.90 -19.59
N VAL A 169 9.55 10.62 -19.98
CA VAL A 169 8.43 9.73 -19.65
C VAL A 169 8.33 9.52 -18.14
N GLN A 170 9.46 9.41 -17.43
CA GLN A 170 9.47 9.34 -15.97
C GLN A 170 8.91 10.61 -15.33
N SER A 171 9.32 11.80 -15.82
CA SER A 171 8.79 13.08 -15.33
C SER A 171 7.27 13.15 -15.52
N ASP A 172 6.79 12.78 -16.70
CA ASP A 172 5.37 12.82 -17.01
C ASP A 172 4.57 11.81 -16.20
N ALA A 173 5.09 10.60 -16.01
CA ALA A 173 4.47 9.60 -15.15
C ALA A 173 4.38 10.09 -13.69
N ASP A 174 5.36 10.85 -13.21
CA ASP A 174 5.33 11.45 -11.87
C ASP A 174 4.22 12.51 -11.78
N ASP A 175 4.09 13.36 -12.81
CA ASP A 175 3.04 14.36 -12.89
C ASP A 175 1.64 13.72 -12.93
N ILE A 176 1.42 12.69 -13.74
CA ILE A 176 0.17 11.92 -13.76
C ILE A 176 -0.11 11.30 -12.38
N ARG A 177 0.90 10.70 -11.75
CA ARG A 177 0.73 10.06 -10.44
C ARG A 177 0.32 11.08 -9.37
N ARG A 178 1.02 12.22 -9.30
CA ARG A 178 0.79 13.26 -8.28
C ARG A 178 -0.47 14.05 -8.52
N HIS A 179 -0.75 14.42 -9.77
CA HIS A 179 -1.80 15.37 -10.09
C HIS A 179 -3.08 14.71 -10.59
N ILE A 180 -3.06 13.45 -11.02
CA ILE A 180 -4.26 12.79 -11.54
C ILE A 180 -4.60 11.55 -10.73
N ARG A 181 -3.78 10.49 -10.77
CA ARG A 181 -4.10 9.19 -10.17
C ARG A 181 -4.34 9.31 -8.67
N ASN A 182 -3.45 9.97 -7.93
CA ASN A 182 -3.57 10.08 -6.47
C ASN A 182 -4.80 10.90 -6.04
N PRO A 183 -5.05 12.12 -6.57
CA PRO A 183 -6.28 12.85 -6.30
C PRO A 183 -7.54 12.11 -6.75
N TRP A 184 -7.44 11.31 -7.81
CA TRP A 184 -8.56 10.52 -8.30
C TRP A 184 -8.92 9.38 -7.34
N ALA A 185 -7.92 8.65 -6.84
CA ALA A 185 -8.09 7.57 -5.88
C ALA A 185 -8.49 8.07 -4.47
N HIS A 186 -8.06 9.26 -4.08
CA HIS A 186 -8.41 9.91 -2.81
C HIS A 186 -9.38 11.08 -3.05
N CYS A 187 -10.54 10.74 -3.61
CA CYS A 187 -11.39 11.74 -4.23
C CYS A 187 -11.93 12.80 -3.26
N ASN A 188 -11.57 14.06 -3.55
CA ASN A 188 -12.27 15.25 -3.09
C ASN A 188 -12.93 15.91 -4.31
N PHE A 189 -14.26 15.73 -4.48
CA PHE A 189 -14.96 16.23 -5.66
C PHE A 189 -14.80 17.74 -5.87
N ALA A 190 -14.62 18.54 -4.82
CA ALA A 190 -14.42 19.99 -4.97
C ALA A 190 -13.15 20.35 -5.77
N GLU A 191 -12.14 19.47 -5.83
CA GLU A 191 -10.90 19.70 -6.58
C GLU A 191 -11.05 19.47 -8.09
N TRP A 192 -12.12 18.79 -8.53
CA TRP A 192 -12.35 18.45 -9.93
C TRP A 192 -13.10 19.55 -10.69
N ASP A 193 -12.61 20.78 -10.55
CA ASP A 193 -13.12 21.93 -11.30
C ASP A 193 -12.71 21.89 -12.79
N ALA A 194 -13.18 22.86 -13.56
CA ALA A 194 -12.89 22.94 -15.00
C ALA A 194 -11.38 23.08 -15.31
N MET A 195 -10.60 23.76 -14.46
CA MET A 195 -9.17 23.93 -14.65
C MET A 195 -8.43 22.63 -14.38
N LYS A 196 -8.79 21.93 -13.29
CA LYS A 196 -8.23 20.62 -12.97
C LYS A 196 -8.54 19.60 -14.05
N TYR A 197 -9.77 19.61 -14.56
CA TYR A 197 -10.20 18.76 -15.66
C TYR A 197 -9.33 18.98 -16.90
N SER A 198 -9.22 20.22 -17.39
CA SER A 198 -8.43 20.52 -18.60
C SER A 198 -6.93 20.22 -18.43
N SER A 199 -6.34 20.62 -17.29
CA SER A 199 -4.92 20.31 -17.01
C SER A 199 -4.65 18.81 -16.91
N SER A 200 -5.61 18.01 -16.42
CA SER A 200 -5.49 16.55 -16.40
C SER A 200 -5.38 15.97 -17.81
N PHE A 201 -6.21 16.43 -18.75
CA PHE A 201 -6.13 16.02 -20.15
C PHE A 201 -4.83 16.44 -20.81
N GLN A 202 -4.34 17.65 -20.53
CA GLN A 202 -3.05 18.13 -21.05
C GLN A 202 -1.88 17.25 -20.60
N LEU A 203 -1.79 16.94 -19.31
CA LEU A 203 -0.76 16.06 -18.78
C LEU A 203 -0.84 14.66 -19.41
N MET A 204 -2.05 14.11 -19.52
CA MET A 204 -2.27 12.80 -20.11
C MET A 204 -1.88 12.75 -21.60
N LYS A 205 -2.22 13.77 -22.40
CA LYS A 205 -1.84 13.86 -23.81
C LYS A 205 -0.32 14.01 -23.94
N LYS A 206 0.29 14.83 -23.09
CA LYS A 206 1.75 15.01 -23.05
C LYS A 206 2.47 13.68 -22.84
N LEU A 207 2.05 12.91 -21.83
CA LEU A 207 2.61 11.58 -21.59
C LEU A 207 2.51 10.70 -22.85
N VAL A 208 1.33 10.63 -23.47
CA VAL A 208 1.11 9.81 -24.68
C VAL A 208 2.05 10.21 -25.83
N THR A 209 2.26 11.50 -26.07
CA THR A 209 3.23 11.98 -27.05
C THR A 209 4.67 11.63 -26.68
N ASP A 210 5.04 11.75 -25.40
CA ASP A 210 6.41 11.45 -24.95
C ASP A 210 6.73 9.95 -24.90
N LEU A 211 5.71 9.08 -24.91
CA LEU A 211 5.89 7.63 -25.13
C LEU A 211 6.46 7.30 -26.51
N LYS A 212 6.35 8.23 -27.49
CA LYS A 212 6.81 8.06 -28.89
C LYS A 212 6.27 6.76 -29.50
N LEU A 213 4.96 6.55 -29.35
CA LEU A 213 4.26 5.41 -29.95
C LEU A 213 4.30 5.50 -31.49
N ILE A 214 3.89 4.44 -32.16
CA ILE A 214 3.71 4.49 -33.62
C ILE A 214 2.63 5.54 -33.93
N LEU A 215 2.87 6.40 -34.92
CA LEU A 215 2.05 7.59 -35.21
C LEU A 215 0.53 7.31 -35.23
N ASN A 216 0.11 6.19 -35.82
CA ASN A 216 -1.30 5.79 -35.84
C ASN A 216 -1.84 5.46 -34.45
N GLU A 217 -1.08 4.76 -33.60
CA GLU A 217 -1.51 4.43 -32.24
C GLU A 217 -1.61 5.68 -31.38
N GLU A 218 -0.62 6.58 -31.46
CA GLU A 218 -0.65 7.87 -30.74
C GLU A 218 -1.88 8.69 -31.12
N THR A 219 -2.13 8.84 -32.44
CA THR A 219 -3.27 9.61 -32.96
C THR A 219 -4.60 9.05 -32.46
N ILE A 220 -4.80 7.73 -32.52
CA ILE A 220 -6.04 7.09 -32.04
C ILE A 220 -6.27 7.36 -30.54
N ILE A 221 -5.22 7.29 -29.73
CA ILE A 221 -5.32 7.53 -28.28
C ILE A 221 -5.67 8.99 -28.01
N ILE A 222 -5.00 9.94 -28.67
CA ILE A 222 -5.24 11.37 -28.52
C ILE A 222 -6.66 11.73 -28.97
N GLU A 223 -7.12 11.21 -30.11
CA GLU A 223 -8.48 11.44 -30.62
C GLU A 223 -9.55 10.88 -29.66
N GLU A 224 -9.35 9.68 -29.11
CA GLU A 224 -10.29 9.12 -28.14
C GLU A 224 -10.30 9.94 -26.84
N MET A 225 -9.14 10.42 -26.37
CA MET A 225 -9.08 11.33 -25.23
C MET A 225 -9.81 12.65 -25.50
N GLU A 226 -9.66 13.25 -26.69
CA GLU A 226 -10.37 14.49 -27.06
C GLU A 226 -11.88 14.29 -27.11
N LYS A 227 -12.32 13.14 -27.62
CA LYS A 227 -13.74 12.77 -27.60
C LYS A 227 -14.27 12.69 -26.18
N TRP A 228 -13.53 12.11 -25.24
CA TRP A 228 -13.90 12.10 -23.82
C TRP A 228 -13.84 13.48 -23.18
N GLU A 229 -12.82 14.27 -23.47
CA GLU A 229 -12.65 15.63 -22.96
C GLU A 229 -13.85 16.51 -23.31
N ILE A 230 -14.29 16.47 -24.58
CA ILE A 230 -15.37 17.30 -25.13
C ILE A 230 -16.76 16.75 -24.75
N ASN A 231 -16.96 15.43 -24.87
CA ASN A 231 -18.30 14.84 -24.81
C ASN A 231 -18.58 14.05 -23.52
N GLY A 232 -17.57 13.72 -22.71
CA GLY A 232 -17.70 12.82 -21.57
C GLY A 232 -18.78 13.24 -20.57
N GLN A 233 -18.83 14.51 -20.19
CA GLN A 233 -19.87 15.03 -19.29
C GLN A 233 -21.28 14.93 -19.90
N ARG A 234 -21.41 15.13 -21.22
CA ARG A 234 -22.68 15.00 -21.95
C ARG A 234 -23.11 13.53 -22.06
N PHE A 235 -22.17 12.61 -22.20
CA PHE A 235 -22.43 11.17 -22.17
C PHE A 235 -22.98 10.74 -20.81
N LEU A 236 -22.34 11.19 -19.72
CA LEU A 236 -22.79 10.90 -18.35
C LEU A 236 -24.15 11.51 -18.02
N SER A 237 -24.47 12.66 -18.62
CA SER A 237 -25.77 13.34 -18.45
C SER A 237 -26.87 12.74 -19.34
N GLY A 238 -26.58 11.71 -20.13
CA GLY A 238 -27.52 11.09 -21.06
C GLY A 238 -27.98 12.01 -22.21
N THR A 239 -27.32 13.15 -22.42
CA THR A 239 -27.75 14.18 -23.38
C THR A 239 -27.35 13.86 -24.84
N ILE A 240 -26.49 12.85 -25.03
CA ILE A 240 -26.17 12.28 -26.35
C ILE A 240 -26.70 10.85 -26.37
N HIS A 241 -27.57 10.51 -27.33
CA HIS A 241 -28.19 9.19 -27.46
C HIS A 241 -27.56 8.40 -28.61
N GLY A 242 -27.08 7.19 -28.33
CA GLY A 242 -26.68 6.20 -29.34
C GLY A 242 -26.55 4.81 -28.72
N LEU A 243 -27.09 3.78 -29.36
CA LEU A 243 -27.07 2.39 -28.87
C LEU A 243 -25.64 1.86 -28.59
N GLN A 244 -24.64 2.36 -29.34
CA GLN A 244 -23.21 2.07 -29.12
C GLN A 244 -22.66 2.71 -27.84
N LEU A 245 -23.18 3.87 -27.43
CA LEU A 245 -22.72 4.61 -26.26
C LEU A 245 -23.13 3.91 -24.94
N GLY A 246 -24.29 3.26 -24.91
CA GLY A 246 -24.76 2.52 -23.74
C GLY A 246 -23.89 1.29 -23.42
N ASN A 247 -23.45 0.56 -24.46
CA ASN A 247 -22.55 -0.57 -24.29
C ASN A 247 -21.14 -0.12 -23.92
N GLU A 248 -20.62 0.94 -24.55
CA GLU A 248 -19.31 1.52 -24.21
C GLU A 248 -19.28 2.04 -22.77
N LEU A 249 -20.28 2.83 -22.34
CA LEU A 249 -20.38 3.29 -20.96
C LEU A 249 -20.49 2.12 -19.99
N ARG A 250 -21.28 1.09 -20.31
CA ARG A 250 -21.46 -0.08 -19.43
C ARG A 250 -20.16 -0.86 -19.30
N GLN A 251 -19.40 -1.05 -20.38
CA GLN A 251 -18.11 -1.72 -20.37
C GLN A 251 -17.08 -0.91 -19.57
N GLN A 252 -16.99 0.40 -19.79
CA GLN A 252 -16.05 1.25 -19.08
C GLN A 252 -16.41 1.43 -17.60
N THR A 253 -17.70 1.53 -17.27
CA THR A 253 -18.18 1.54 -15.88
C THR A 253 -17.89 0.21 -15.19
N HIS A 254 -17.99 -0.91 -15.90
CA HIS A 254 -17.60 -2.23 -15.37
C HIS A 254 -16.09 -2.29 -15.10
N VAL A 255 -15.26 -1.84 -16.04
CA VAL A 255 -13.80 -1.74 -15.85
C VAL A 255 -13.46 -0.86 -14.64
N LEU A 256 -14.11 0.30 -14.52
CA LEU A 256 -13.92 1.19 -13.39
C LEU A 256 -14.40 0.59 -12.07
N ALA A 257 -15.51 -0.16 -12.08
CA ALA A 257 -16.00 -0.87 -10.90
C ALA A 257 -15.03 -1.98 -10.44
N VAL A 258 -14.36 -2.65 -11.39
CA VAL A 258 -13.29 -3.62 -11.08
C VAL A 258 -12.08 -2.90 -10.46
N TYR A 259 -11.65 -1.76 -11.01
CA TYR A 259 -10.57 -0.97 -10.41
C TYR A 259 -10.94 -0.38 -9.05
N ALA A 260 -12.15 0.18 -8.90
CA ALA A 260 -12.63 0.71 -7.63
C ALA A 260 -12.71 -0.39 -6.57
N LYS A 261 -13.09 -1.62 -6.95
CA LYS A 261 -12.98 -2.79 -6.08
C LYS A 261 -11.54 -3.10 -5.72
N LEU A 262 -10.61 -3.06 -6.68
CA LEU A 262 -9.18 -3.31 -6.42
C LEU A 262 -8.58 -2.28 -5.45
N VAL A 263 -8.90 -1.00 -5.64
CA VAL A 263 -8.49 0.11 -4.75
C VAL A 263 -9.17 0.00 -3.39
N ALA A 264 -10.46 -0.38 -3.35
CA ALA A 264 -11.17 -0.62 -2.10
C ALA A 264 -10.59 -1.83 -1.35
N THR A 265 -10.22 -2.91 -2.04
CA THR A 265 -9.52 -4.05 -1.44
C THR A 265 -8.12 -3.66 -0.97
N GLU A 266 -7.41 -2.79 -1.68
CA GLU A 266 -6.12 -2.25 -1.23
C GLU A 266 -6.29 -1.39 0.05
N ALA A 267 -7.36 -0.61 0.13
CA ALA A 267 -7.71 0.15 1.32
C ALA A 267 -8.12 -0.76 2.49
N ASP A 268 -8.90 -1.81 2.23
CA ASP A 268 -9.31 -2.82 3.21
C ASP A 268 -8.12 -3.67 3.68
N ASP A 269 -7.22 -4.07 2.79
CA ASP A 269 -6.00 -4.81 3.12
C ASP A 269 -5.03 -3.95 3.92
N ASN A 270 -4.90 -2.67 3.58
CA ASN A 270 -4.13 -1.72 4.39
C ASN A 270 -4.79 -1.49 5.75
N CYS A 271 -6.11 -1.39 5.84
CA CYS A 271 -6.85 -1.28 7.09
C CYS A 271 -6.69 -2.54 7.96
N MET A 272 -6.80 -3.73 7.38
CA MET A 272 -6.54 -5.01 8.05
C MET A 272 -5.09 -5.12 8.51
N ARG A 273 -4.12 -4.67 7.70
CA ARG A 273 -2.71 -4.68 8.08
C ARG A 273 -2.45 -3.73 9.25
N VAL A 274 -2.99 -2.51 9.20
CA VAL A 274 -2.90 -1.54 10.31
C VAL A 274 -3.56 -2.10 11.57
N LYS A 275 -4.74 -2.72 11.45
CA LYS A 275 -5.42 -3.38 12.56
C LYS A 275 -4.58 -4.51 13.16
N ASN A 276 -4.03 -5.40 12.33
CA ASN A 276 -3.18 -6.49 12.79
C ASN A 276 -1.90 -6.00 13.50
N GLU A 277 -1.31 -4.89 13.06
CA GLU A 277 -0.16 -4.29 13.76
C GLU A 277 -0.57 -3.60 15.06
N LEU A 278 -1.76 -2.98 15.12
CA LEU A 278 -2.32 -2.43 16.36
C LEU A 278 -2.64 -3.54 17.38
N ASP A 279 -3.23 -4.66 16.95
CA ASP A 279 -3.53 -5.81 17.81
C ASP A 279 -2.24 -6.41 18.41
N LYS A 280 -1.17 -6.54 17.60
CA LYS A 280 0.15 -6.98 18.09
C LYS A 280 0.75 -6.02 19.11
N PHE A 281 0.59 -4.71 18.87
CA PHE A 281 1.08 -3.68 19.78
C PHE A 281 0.34 -3.70 21.12
N GLU A 282 -0.99 -3.89 21.08
CA GLU A 282 -1.83 -4.05 22.27
C GLU A 282 -1.39 -5.25 23.11
N ILE A 283 -1.20 -6.43 22.49
CA ILE A 283 -0.71 -7.63 23.18
C ILE A 283 0.64 -7.36 23.85
N ASN A 284 1.58 -6.71 23.16
CA ASN A 284 2.90 -6.40 23.71
C ASN A 284 2.83 -5.46 24.93
N ILE A 285 1.94 -4.46 24.90
CA ILE A 285 1.70 -3.57 26.04
C ILE A 285 1.10 -4.34 27.21
N LEU A 286 0.10 -5.18 26.97
CA LEU A 286 -0.53 -5.98 28.03
C LEU A 286 0.47 -6.91 28.71
N GLU A 287 1.32 -7.59 27.94
CA GLU A 287 2.41 -8.42 28.48
C GLU A 287 3.38 -7.62 29.36
N LYS A 288 3.77 -6.41 28.92
CA LYS A 288 4.63 -5.51 29.70
C LYS A 288 3.97 -5.03 30.98
N ILE A 289 2.69 -4.68 30.96
CA ILE A 289 1.94 -4.27 32.14
C ILE A 289 1.86 -5.42 33.15
N VAL A 290 1.57 -6.64 32.70
CA VAL A 290 1.54 -7.83 33.56
C VAL A 290 2.92 -8.08 34.19
N GLN A 291 3.99 -7.90 33.42
CA GLN A 291 5.35 -8.06 33.95
C GLN A 291 5.69 -6.99 34.98
N LEU A 292 5.29 -5.73 34.74
CA LEU A 292 5.48 -4.64 35.70
C LEU A 292 4.70 -4.87 37.00
N ASP A 293 3.45 -5.34 36.93
CA ASP A 293 2.64 -5.68 38.11
C ASP A 293 3.29 -6.80 38.94
N LYS A 294 3.79 -7.86 38.27
CA LYS A 294 4.55 -8.93 38.95
C LYS A 294 5.80 -8.39 39.64
N ASN A 295 6.56 -7.52 38.96
CA ASN A 295 7.78 -6.93 39.51
C ASN A 295 7.45 -6.03 40.72
N MET A 296 6.37 -5.23 40.66
CA MET A 296 5.91 -4.39 41.77
C MET A 296 5.46 -5.22 42.98
N LYS A 297 4.67 -6.28 42.76
CA LYS A 297 4.25 -7.19 43.84
C LYS A 297 5.43 -7.85 44.52
N THR A 298 6.42 -8.26 43.74
CA THR A 298 7.67 -8.85 44.26
C THR A 298 8.44 -7.81 45.10
N GLY A 299 8.60 -6.59 44.59
CA GLY A 299 9.24 -5.50 45.33
C GLY A 299 8.52 -5.16 46.64
N PHE A 300 7.18 -5.15 46.65
CA PHE A 300 6.40 -4.90 47.87
C PHE A 300 6.60 -6.00 48.92
N LEU A 301 6.67 -7.26 48.50
CA LEU A 301 6.98 -8.39 49.39
C LEU A 301 8.38 -8.28 50.00
N GLU A 302 9.37 -7.81 49.23
CA GLU A 302 10.71 -7.58 49.76
C GLU A 302 10.75 -6.40 50.76
N ILE A 303 10.07 -5.29 50.45
CA ILE A 303 9.95 -4.14 51.36
C ILE A 303 9.26 -4.56 52.68
N ASP A 304 8.19 -5.35 52.62
CA ASP A 304 7.51 -5.86 53.81
C ASP A 304 8.43 -6.75 54.67
N LYS A 305 9.22 -7.63 54.04
CA LYS A 305 10.22 -8.45 54.75
C LYS A 305 11.29 -7.59 55.43
N VAL A 306 11.83 -6.59 54.75
CA VAL A 306 12.82 -5.66 55.32
C VAL A 306 12.19 -4.87 56.47
N SER A 307 10.98 -4.34 56.27
CA SER A 307 10.24 -3.60 57.30
C SER A 307 10.02 -4.44 58.57
N LYS A 308 9.55 -5.68 58.43
CA LYS A 308 9.39 -6.62 59.56
C LYS A 308 10.71 -6.90 60.28
N THR A 309 11.80 -7.03 59.54
CA THR A 309 13.14 -7.25 60.09
C THR A 309 13.62 -6.03 60.88
N VAL A 310 13.47 -4.82 60.33
CA VAL A 310 13.81 -3.56 61.01
C VAL A 310 12.98 -3.38 62.28
N VAL A 311 11.67 -3.62 62.23
CA VAL A 311 10.79 -3.56 63.41
C VAL A 311 11.21 -4.57 64.47
N HIS A 312 11.61 -5.79 64.09
CA HIS A 312 12.12 -6.78 65.02
C HIS A 312 13.42 -6.34 65.68
N LEU A 313 14.39 -5.82 64.91
CA LEU A 313 15.65 -5.30 65.43
C LEU A 313 15.43 -4.13 66.40
N LEU A 314 14.54 -3.19 66.05
CA LEU A 314 14.18 -2.07 66.93
C LEU A 314 13.55 -2.56 68.24
N LYS A 315 12.64 -3.54 68.19
CA LYS A 315 12.06 -4.15 69.40
C LYS A 315 13.12 -4.81 70.27
N THR A 316 14.03 -5.59 69.68
CA THR A 316 15.13 -6.24 70.41
C THR A 316 16.06 -5.20 71.04
N PHE A 317 16.40 -4.13 70.31
CA PHE A 317 17.20 -3.02 70.83
C PHE A 317 16.50 -2.33 72.01
N VAL A 318 15.22 -1.94 71.88
CA VAL A 318 14.44 -1.31 72.96
C VAL A 318 14.35 -2.23 74.18
N ASN A 319 14.14 -3.53 74.00
CA ASN A 319 14.08 -4.50 75.10
C ASN A 319 15.43 -4.66 75.80
N TYR A 320 16.53 -4.66 75.05
CA TYR A 320 17.88 -4.70 75.62
C TYR A 320 18.10 -3.48 76.52
N PHE A 321 17.86 -2.26 76.01
CA PHE A 321 18.09 -1.04 76.79
C PHE A 321 17.12 -0.88 77.97
N THR A 322 15.84 -1.21 77.82
CA THR A 322 14.91 -1.16 78.95
C THR A 322 15.22 -2.23 80.01
N GLY A 323 15.67 -3.42 79.60
CA GLY A 323 16.17 -4.45 80.52
C GLY A 323 17.45 -4.04 81.26
N THR A 324 18.38 -3.38 80.58
CA THR A 324 19.62 -2.86 81.18
C THR A 324 19.36 -1.71 82.15
N ILE A 325 18.41 -0.81 81.83
CA ILE A 325 18.04 0.28 82.74
C ILE A 325 17.34 -0.27 83.99
N VAL A 326 16.50 -1.30 83.87
CA VAL A 326 15.85 -1.93 85.03
C VAL A 326 16.87 -2.69 85.90
N SER A 327 17.91 -3.31 85.32
CA SER A 327 18.97 -3.98 86.08
C SER A 327 19.98 -3.02 86.71
N GLU A 328 20.27 -1.88 86.09
CA GLU A 328 21.15 -0.84 86.66
C GLU A 328 20.47 -0.02 87.78
N VAL A 329 19.14 0.15 87.76
CA VAL A 329 18.41 0.78 88.87
C VAL A 329 18.35 -0.12 90.12
N GLN A 330 18.53 -1.44 89.99
CA GLN A 330 18.55 -2.36 91.13
C GLN A 330 19.94 -2.61 91.74
N HIS A 331 21.06 -2.22 91.10
CA HIS A 331 22.40 -2.37 91.68
C HIS A 331 23.40 -1.27 91.25
N PRO A 332 23.66 -0.24 92.10
CA PRO A 332 24.74 0.70 91.85
C PRO A 332 26.07 0.11 92.32
N MET A 333 26.80 -0.56 91.43
CA MET A 333 28.18 -0.96 91.69
C MET A 333 29.17 0.00 91.01
N LYS A 334 29.81 0.78 91.88
CA LYS A 334 31.05 1.53 91.67
C LYS A 334 32.10 0.70 90.90
N LYS A 335 32.76 1.32 89.91
CA LYS A 335 34.22 1.34 89.67
C LYS A 335 34.50 2.13 88.39
N LYS A 336 35.02 3.37 88.48
CA LYS A 336 36.44 3.75 88.40
C LYS A 336 37.23 3.11 87.24
N CYS A 337 37.21 3.85 86.12
CA CYS A 337 38.33 4.22 85.23
C CYS A 337 39.71 3.60 85.49
N VAL A 338 40.32 3.03 84.44
CA VAL A 338 41.70 3.35 83.98
C VAL A 338 41.76 3.23 82.45
N TYR A 339 42.45 4.20 81.84
CA TYR A 339 42.65 4.50 80.42
C TYR A 339 43.85 3.75 79.81
N GLN A 340 43.87 3.61 78.48
CA GLN A 340 45.00 3.70 77.50
C GLN A 340 44.85 2.65 76.37
N SER A 341 44.44 3.05 75.15
CA SER A 341 45.23 3.61 74.03
C SER A 341 46.02 2.57 73.24
N GLU A 342 45.64 2.29 71.97
CA GLU A 342 46.51 2.46 70.79
C GLU A 342 45.84 2.01 69.48
N ASN A 343 46.32 2.66 68.40
CA ASN A 343 45.89 2.65 67.01
C ASN A 343 46.09 1.32 66.24
N ARG A 344 45.28 1.12 65.19
CA ARG A 344 45.68 0.71 63.81
C ARG A 344 44.42 0.64 62.91
N TYR A 345 44.25 1.58 61.97
CA TYR A 345 44.61 1.50 60.53
C TYR A 345 43.95 0.33 59.77
N VAL A 346 43.11 0.62 58.76
CA VAL A 346 43.37 0.39 57.31
C VAL A 346 42.07 0.55 56.48
N ASP A 347 42.17 1.43 55.48
CA ASP A 347 41.35 1.55 54.26
C ASP A 347 41.09 0.23 53.52
N MET A 348 39.92 0.07 52.86
CA MET A 348 39.94 -0.16 51.41
C MET A 348 38.60 0.11 50.73
N HIS A 349 38.62 1.08 49.81
CA HIS A 349 37.71 1.26 48.68
C HIS A 349 37.56 0.01 47.80
N ARG A 350 36.38 -0.17 47.19
CA ARG A 350 36.15 -0.14 45.72
C ARG A 350 34.71 -0.57 45.41
N SER A 351 33.89 0.34 44.86
CA SER A 351 33.62 0.51 43.42
C SER A 351 32.64 -0.52 42.88
N PHE A 352 31.48 -0.08 42.40
CA PHE A 352 30.91 -0.55 41.12
C PHE A 352 29.87 0.47 40.63
N THR A 353 30.26 1.22 39.61
CA THR A 353 29.37 1.82 38.60
C THR A 353 29.09 0.76 37.54
N THR A 354 27.81 0.53 37.25
CA THR A 354 27.21 0.48 35.91
C THR A 354 25.71 0.63 36.05
#